data_AF-A0AAQ3NVW0-F1
#
_entry.id   AF-A0AAQ3NVW0-F1
#
_cell.length_a   1.000
_cell.length_b   1.000
_cell.length_c   1.000
_cell.angle_alpha   90.00
_cell.angle_beta   90.00
_cell.angle_gamma   90.00
#
_symmetry.space_group_name_H-M   'P 1'
#
loop_
_entity.id
_entity.type
_entity.pdbx_description
1 polymer ?
#
loop_
_entity_poly.entity_id
_entity_poly.type
_entity_poly.pdbx_seq_one_letter_code
_entity_poly.pdbx_strand_id
1 'polypeptide(L)'
;MMVYSIRDAAANNIKRLAEEFGPDWAMQHIIPQVLDMVTDPHYLYRMTILQAISLLAPVLGSEITSSKLLPLVINASKDRVPNIKFNVAKVLQSLIPIVDQSVVENTIRPCLVELSEDPDVDVRFFASQALQSSDQVKMSS
;
A
#
# COMPACT_ATOMS: atom_id res chain seq x y z
N MET A 1 6.09 -0.09 -21.84
CA MET A 1 6.39 -1.51 -21.57
C MET A 1 7.74 -1.67 -20.88
N MET A 2 8.86 -1.24 -21.49
CA MET A 2 10.21 -1.38 -20.90
C MET A 2 10.40 -0.71 -19.52
N VAL A 3 9.86 0.50 -19.34
CA VAL A 3 10.02 1.25 -18.08
C VAL A 3 9.23 0.64 -16.91
N TYR A 4 8.08 -0.01 -17.18
CA TYR A 4 7.32 -0.72 -16.16
C TYR A 4 8.08 -1.96 -15.68
N SER A 5 8.61 -2.76 -16.61
CA SER A 5 9.38 -3.97 -16.30
C SER A 5 10.61 -3.68 -15.45
N ILE A 6 11.31 -2.56 -15.68
CA ILE A 6 12.46 -2.14 -14.88
C ILE A 6 12.03 -1.82 -13.44
N ARG A 7 10.91 -1.11 -13.26
CA ARG A 7 10.41 -0.74 -11.94
C ARG A 7 9.88 -1.95 -11.17
N ASP A 8 9.19 -2.85 -11.86
CA ASP A 8 8.71 -4.10 -11.30
C ASP A 8 9.88 -4.99 -10.82
N ALA A 9 10.92 -5.14 -11.65
CA ALA A 9 12.13 -5.85 -11.27
C ALA A 9 12.85 -5.20 -10.07
N ALA A 10 12.92 -3.87 -10.03
CA ALA A 10 13.51 -3.14 -8.90
C ALA A 10 12.72 -3.37 -7.60
N ALA A 11 11.40 -3.28 -7.64
CA ALA A 11 10.55 -3.52 -6.46
C ALA A 11 10.68 -4.96 -5.94
N ASN A 12 10.74 -5.94 -6.84
CA ASN A 12 10.97 -7.34 -6.48
C ASN A 12 12.38 -7.58 -5.90
N ASN A 13 13.41 -6.92 -6.42
CA ASN A 13 14.76 -7.02 -5.86
C ASN A 13 14.83 -6.42 -4.44
N ILE A 14 14.17 -5.29 -4.21
CA ILE A 14 14.07 -4.66 -2.90
C ILE A 14 13.38 -5.60 -1.90
N LYS A 15 12.28 -6.24 -2.30
CA LYS A 15 11.60 -7.28 -1.50
C LYS A 15 12.56 -8.41 -1.11
N ARG A 16 13.28 -8.97 -2.08
CA ARG A 16 14.23 -10.07 -1.82
C ARG A 16 15.35 -9.66 -0.86
N LEU A 17 15.88 -8.44 -0.99
CA LEU A 17 16.87 -7.93 -0.04
C LEU A 17 16.27 -7.80 1.37
N ALA A 18 15.04 -7.30 1.50
CA ALA A 18 14.38 -7.23 2.80
C ALA A 18 14.12 -8.63 3.40
N GLU A 19 13.81 -9.64 2.59
CA GLU A 19 13.64 -11.03 3.03
C GLU A 19 14.95 -11.64 3.51
N GLU A 20 16.06 -11.39 2.81
CA GLU A 20 17.39 -11.93 3.15
C GLU A 20 18.03 -11.25 4.36
N PHE A 21 17.94 -9.92 4.45
CA PHE A 21 18.60 -9.15 5.51
C PHE A 21 17.68 -8.81 6.70
N GLY A 22 16.38 -9.08 6.57
CA GLY A 22 15.40 -8.91 7.64
C GLY A 22 14.89 -7.48 7.82
N PRO A 23 13.90 -7.30 8.72
CA PRO A 23 13.15 -6.05 8.89
C PRO A 23 14.00 -4.90 9.43
N ASP A 24 14.95 -5.14 10.34
CA ASP A 24 15.81 -4.09 10.90
C ASP A 24 16.70 -3.45 9.83
N TRP A 25 17.29 -4.27 8.96
CA TRP A 25 18.10 -3.79 7.85
C TRP A 25 17.25 -3.01 6.86
N ALA A 26 16.06 -3.51 6.52
CA ALA A 26 15.13 -2.83 5.62
C ALA A 26 14.65 -1.48 6.20
N MET A 27 14.42 -1.41 7.51
CA MET A 27 14.09 -0.16 8.20
C MET A 27 15.19 0.89 8.09
N GLN A 28 16.46 0.48 8.12
CA GLN A 28 17.60 1.40 8.04
C GLN A 28 17.92 1.83 6.61
N HIS A 29 17.73 0.95 5.62
CA HIS A 29 18.28 1.16 4.27
C HIS A 29 17.21 1.32 3.18
N ILE A 30 16.03 0.73 3.34
CA ILE A 30 14.96 0.75 2.33
C ILE A 30 13.90 1.80 2.68
N ILE A 31 13.40 1.79 3.92
CA ILE A 31 12.27 2.64 4.33
C ILE A 31 12.53 4.14 4.12
N PRO A 32 13.73 4.71 4.41
CA PRO A 32 13.99 6.12 4.15
C PRO A 32 13.80 6.50 2.68
N GLN A 33 14.26 5.64 1.76
CA GLN A 33 14.14 5.87 0.31
C GLN A 33 12.67 5.80 -0.14
N VAL A 34 11.90 4.86 0.42
CA VAL A 34 10.46 4.74 0.15
C VAL A 34 9.71 5.99 0.60
N LEU A 35 10.06 6.54 1.77
CA LEU A 35 9.46 7.76 2.32
C LEU A 35 9.74 8.99 1.44
N ASP A 36 10.95 9.16 0.94
CA ASP A 36 11.30 10.29 0.07
C ASP A 36 10.51 10.25 -1.25
N MET A 37 10.42 9.07 -1.85
CA MET A 37 9.84 8.90 -3.18
C MET A 37 8.31 8.96 -3.23
N VAL A 38 7.60 8.76 -2.09
CA VAL A 38 6.12 8.80 -2.08
C VAL A 38 5.56 10.20 -2.34
N THR A 39 6.36 11.23 -2.11
CA THR A 39 5.98 12.64 -2.31
C THR A 39 6.45 13.21 -3.65
N ASP A 40 7.08 12.39 -4.50
CA ASP A 40 7.65 12.85 -5.77
C ASP A 40 6.57 13.47 -6.68
N PRO A 41 6.84 14.61 -7.34
CA PRO A 41 5.88 15.26 -8.23
C PRO A 41 5.43 14.37 -9.40
N HIS A 42 6.25 13.42 -9.86
CA HIS A 42 5.89 12.49 -10.92
C HIS A 42 5.10 11.31 -10.38
N TYR A 43 3.85 11.21 -10.81
CA TYR A 43 2.91 10.17 -10.36
C TYR A 43 3.40 8.75 -10.64
N LEU A 44 4.26 8.56 -11.65
CA LEU A 44 4.85 7.27 -11.97
C LEU A 44 5.76 6.72 -10.86
N TYR A 45 6.47 7.59 -10.12
CA TYR A 45 7.24 7.15 -8.95
C TYR A 45 6.31 6.81 -7.80
N ARG A 46 5.27 7.63 -7.56
CA ARG A 46 4.26 7.37 -6.53
C ARG A 46 3.54 6.02 -6.74
N MET A 47 3.19 5.68 -7.99
CA MET A 47 2.66 4.35 -8.33
C MET A 47 3.63 3.21 -7.98
N THR A 48 4.91 3.37 -8.34
CA THR A 48 5.94 2.35 -8.06
C THR A 48 6.17 2.18 -6.56
N ILE A 49 6.08 3.26 -5.78
CA ILE A 49 6.18 3.19 -4.32
C ILE A 49 4.98 2.46 -3.70
N LEU A 50 3.76 2.69 -4.19
CA LEU A 50 2.60 1.92 -3.73
C LEU A 50 2.78 0.41 -3.98
N GLN A 51 3.35 0.03 -5.12
CA GLN A 51 3.68 -1.36 -5.42
C GLN A 51 4.80 -1.90 -4.52
N ALA A 52 5.86 -1.12 -4.26
CA ALA A 52 6.92 -1.53 -3.35
C ALA A 52 6.39 -1.75 -1.92
N ILE A 53 5.47 -0.89 -1.47
CA ILE A 53 4.83 -1.01 -0.15
C ILE A 53 4.07 -2.33 0.00
N SER A 54 3.25 -2.73 -0.99
CA SER A 54 2.51 -3.99 -0.91
C SER A 54 3.42 -5.23 -0.88
N LEU A 55 4.60 -5.15 -1.51
CA LEU A 55 5.60 -6.22 -1.49
C LEU A 55 6.40 -6.28 -0.18
N LEU A 56 6.68 -5.11 0.42
CA LEU A 56 7.47 -4.99 1.65
C LEU A 56 6.65 -5.27 2.91
N ALA A 57 5.38 -4.87 2.94
CA ALA A 57 4.53 -5.04 4.11
C ALA A 57 4.53 -6.45 4.73
N PRO A 58 4.38 -7.56 3.96
CA PRO A 58 4.40 -8.90 4.55
C PRO A 58 5.79 -9.28 5.12
N VAL A 59 6.86 -8.68 4.61
CA VAL A 59 8.24 -8.93 5.07
C VAL A 59 8.53 -8.19 6.37
N LEU A 60 7.95 -6.99 6.52
CA LEU A 60 8.18 -6.12 7.67
C LEU A 60 7.24 -6.38 8.85
N GLY A 61 6.13 -7.09 8.63
CA GLY A 61 5.17 -7.46 9.67
C GLY A 61 4.21 -6.33 10.07
N SER A 62 3.26 -6.67 10.95
CA SER A 62 2.12 -5.81 11.36
C SER A 62 2.57 -4.45 11.91
N GLU A 63 3.51 -4.44 12.85
CA GLU A 63 3.91 -3.23 13.59
C GLU A 63 4.55 -2.18 12.69
N ILE A 64 5.55 -2.56 11.89
CA ILE A 64 6.24 -1.66 10.96
C ILE A 64 5.29 -1.22 9.86
N THR A 65 4.50 -2.15 9.32
CA THR A 65 3.51 -1.83 8.28
C THR A 65 2.52 -0.79 8.77
N SER A 66 1.95 -0.98 9.96
CA SER A 66 0.96 -0.08 10.54
C SER A 66 1.54 1.29 10.89
N SER A 67 2.74 1.33 11.46
CA SER A 67 3.34 2.58 11.98
C SER A 67 4.11 3.40 10.94
N LYS A 68 4.65 2.78 9.88
CA LYS A 68 5.51 3.44 8.90
C LYS A 68 4.93 3.48 7.49
N LEU A 69 4.34 2.38 7.02
CA LEU A 69 3.90 2.26 5.63
C LEU A 69 2.46 2.73 5.43
N LEU A 70 1.55 2.29 6.30
CA LEU A 70 0.13 2.62 6.20
C LEU A 70 -0.13 4.14 6.16
N PRO A 71 0.50 5.01 6.96
CA PRO A 71 0.29 6.45 6.88
C PRO A 71 0.56 7.04 5.49
N LEU A 72 1.53 6.47 4.76
CA LEU A 72 1.87 6.90 3.40
C LEU A 72 0.77 6.53 2.41
N VAL A 73 0.24 5.30 2.54
CA VAL A 73 -0.85 4.79 1.71
C VAL A 73 -2.12 5.61 1.95
N ILE A 74 -2.42 5.93 3.21
CA ILE A 74 -3.57 6.78 3.57
C ILE A 74 -3.39 8.19 2.99
N ASN A 75 -2.20 8.79 3.08
CA ASN A 75 -1.96 10.10 2.46
C ASN A 75 -2.12 10.06 0.93
N ALA A 76 -1.65 8.99 0.28
CA ALA A 76 -1.79 8.80 -1.16
C ALA A 76 -3.26 8.64 -1.61
N SER A 77 -4.20 8.30 -0.71
CA SER A 77 -5.64 8.27 -1.03
C SER A 77 -6.19 9.64 -1.48
N LYS A 78 -5.49 10.73 -1.13
CA LYS A 78 -5.86 12.10 -1.49
C LYS A 78 -5.23 12.60 -2.79
N ASP A 79 -4.50 11.75 -3.50
CA ASP A 79 -3.81 12.14 -4.74
C ASP A 79 -4.80 12.60 -5.81
N ARG A 80 -4.48 13.64 -6.56
CA ARG A 80 -5.34 14.14 -7.65
C ARG A 80 -5.49 13.16 -8.82
N VAL A 81 -4.61 12.17 -8.95
CA VAL A 81 -4.59 11.21 -10.06
C VAL A 81 -5.42 9.98 -9.68
N PRO A 82 -6.54 9.67 -10.36
CA PRO A 82 -7.38 8.51 -10.03
C PRO A 82 -6.64 7.18 -10.03
N ASN A 83 -5.66 7.03 -10.93
CA ASN A 83 -4.81 5.84 -11.01
C ASN A 83 -4.03 5.58 -9.70
N ILE A 84 -3.60 6.63 -9.01
CA ILE A 84 -2.98 6.50 -7.70
C ILE A 84 -4.01 6.02 -6.68
N LYS A 85 -5.18 6.66 -6.63
CA LYS A 85 -6.24 6.34 -5.67
C LYS A 85 -6.75 4.91 -5.78
N PHE A 86 -6.97 4.38 -6.99
CA PHE A 86 -7.42 2.99 -7.11
C PHE A 86 -6.30 2.00 -6.74
N ASN A 87 -5.03 2.34 -6.98
CA ASN A 87 -3.92 1.51 -6.51
C ASN A 87 -3.78 1.57 -4.98
N VAL A 88 -4.11 2.71 -4.34
CA VAL A 88 -4.22 2.79 -2.88
C VAL A 88 -5.26 1.78 -2.38
N ALA A 89 -6.45 1.69 -3.00
CA ALA A 89 -7.45 0.70 -2.61
C ALA A 89 -6.92 -0.75 -2.71
N LYS A 90 -6.18 -1.08 -3.78
CA LYS A 90 -5.54 -2.41 -3.94
C LYS A 90 -4.47 -2.67 -2.88
N VAL A 91 -3.63 -1.68 -2.57
CA VAL A 91 -2.62 -1.81 -1.52
C VAL A 91 -3.29 -2.02 -0.17
N LEU A 92 -4.27 -1.19 0.18
CA LEU A 92 -5.05 -1.33 1.42
C LEU A 92 -5.67 -2.73 1.55
N GLN A 93 -6.24 -3.27 0.46
CA GLN A 93 -6.73 -4.65 0.45
C GLN A 93 -5.65 -5.67 0.80
N SER A 94 -4.45 -5.52 0.25
CA SER A 94 -3.31 -6.41 0.53
C SER A 94 -2.76 -6.29 1.95
N LEU A 95 -3.00 -5.15 2.62
CA LEU A 95 -2.54 -4.92 4.00
C LEU A 95 -3.48 -5.50 5.06
N ILE A 96 -4.76 -5.72 4.73
CA ILE A 96 -5.78 -6.27 5.66
C ILE A 96 -5.29 -7.53 6.39
N PRO A 97 -4.72 -8.56 5.73
CA PRO A 97 -4.27 -9.77 6.44
C PRO A 97 -2.96 -9.59 7.21
N ILE A 98 -2.28 -8.44 7.10
CA ILE A 98 -0.97 -8.19 7.72
C ILE A 98 -1.11 -7.39 9.02
N VAL A 99 -2.06 -6.47 9.07
CA VAL A 99 -2.22 -5.53 10.20
C VAL A 99 -3.31 -5.99 11.17
N ASP A 100 -3.27 -5.47 12.39
CA ASP A 100 -4.25 -5.82 13.42
C ASP A 100 -5.66 -5.34 13.05
N GLN A 101 -6.67 -6.11 13.50
CA GLN A 101 -8.08 -5.79 13.21
C GLN A 101 -8.48 -4.37 13.65
N SER A 102 -7.89 -3.85 14.72
CA SER A 102 -8.13 -2.47 15.19
C SER A 102 -7.66 -1.43 14.17
N VAL A 103 -6.55 -1.67 13.48
CA VAL A 103 -6.02 -0.82 12.41
C VAL A 103 -6.92 -0.91 11.17
N VAL A 104 -7.41 -2.10 10.86
CA VAL A 104 -8.39 -2.29 9.78
C VAL A 104 -9.64 -1.45 10.02
N GLU A 105 -10.23 -1.53 11.22
CA GLU A 105 -11.47 -0.83 11.55
C GLU A 105 -11.32 0.69 11.66
N ASN A 106 -10.26 1.15 12.31
CA ASN A 106 -10.13 2.56 12.66
C ASN A 106 -9.43 3.38 11.58
N THR A 107 -8.75 2.75 10.62
CA THR A 107 -7.93 3.46 9.62
C THR A 107 -8.19 3.00 8.19
N ILE A 108 -8.08 1.70 7.91
CA ILE A 108 -8.22 1.19 6.53
C ILE A 108 -9.66 1.35 6.03
N ARG A 109 -10.62 0.84 6.80
CA ARG A 109 -12.03 0.81 6.41
C ARG A 109 -12.61 2.21 6.19
N PRO A 110 -12.40 3.22 7.07
CA PRO A 110 -12.85 4.60 6.81
C PRO A 110 -12.27 5.19 5.52
N CYS A 111 -10.98 4.94 5.26
CA CYS A 111 -10.33 5.39 4.02
C CYS A 111 -10.95 4.73 2.77
N LEU A 112 -11.24 3.43 2.83
CA LEU A 112 -11.88 2.71 1.73
C LEU A 112 -13.33 3.16 1.51
N VAL A 113 -14.08 3.48 2.56
CA VAL A 113 -15.42 4.07 2.44
C VAL A 113 -15.35 5.40 1.69
N GLU A 114 -14.44 6.29 2.04
CA GLU A 114 -14.28 7.56 1.33
C GLU A 114 -13.89 7.36 -0.15
N LEU A 115 -12.97 6.43 -0.44
CA LEU A 115 -12.61 6.08 -1.82
C LEU A 115 -13.79 5.45 -2.59
N SER A 116 -14.72 4.78 -1.92
CA SER A 116 -15.91 4.20 -2.55
C SER A 116 -16.92 5.25 -3.05
N GLU A 117 -16.76 6.50 -2.63
CA GLU A 117 -17.56 7.66 -3.05
C GLU A 117 -16.84 8.54 -4.08
N ASP A 118 -15.64 8.16 -4.53
CA ASP A 118 -14.84 8.95 -5.48
C ASP A 118 -15.55 9.11 -6.85
N PRO A 119 -15.42 10.26 -7.54
CA PRO A 119 -16.02 10.45 -8.88
C PRO A 119 -15.52 9.45 -9.94
N ASP A 120 -14.31 8.92 -9.80
CA ASP A 120 -13.76 7.95 -10.75
C ASP A 120 -14.30 6.53 -10.50
N VAL A 121 -14.73 5.86 -11.58
CA VAL A 121 -15.38 4.55 -11.50
C VAL A 121 -14.43 3.43 -11.03
N ASP A 122 -13.17 3.48 -11.43
CA ASP A 122 -12.20 2.45 -11.06
C ASP A 122 -11.84 2.58 -9.58
N VAL A 123 -11.71 3.82 -9.09
CA VAL A 123 -11.48 4.09 -7.66
C VAL A 123 -12.60 3.50 -6.81
N ARG A 124 -13.86 3.76 -7.18
CA ARG A 124 -15.01 3.18 -6.47
C ARG A 124 -15.01 1.66 -6.53
N PHE A 125 -14.79 1.08 -7.72
CA PHE A 125 -14.80 -0.37 -7.92
C PHE A 125 -13.78 -1.07 -7.03
N PHE A 126 -12.52 -0.64 -7.05
CA PHE A 126 -11.46 -1.27 -6.26
C PHE A 126 -11.63 -1.02 -4.76
N ALA A 127 -12.16 0.15 -4.36
CA ALA A 127 -12.46 0.44 -2.96
C ALA A 127 -13.59 -0.46 -2.41
N SER A 128 -14.69 -0.63 -3.16
CA SER A 128 -15.77 -1.54 -2.79
C SER A 128 -15.30 -3.00 -2.73
N GLN A 129 -14.45 -3.42 -3.67
CA GLN A 129 -13.85 -4.76 -3.63
C GLN A 129 -12.99 -4.97 -2.37
N ALA A 130 -12.18 -3.99 -2.00
CA ALA A 130 -11.35 -4.05 -0.80
C ALA A 130 -12.19 -4.07 0.50
N LEU A 131 -13.29 -3.31 0.56
CA LEU A 131 -14.24 -3.34 1.68
C LEU A 131 -14.85 -4.73 1.88
N GLN A 132 -15.29 -5.36 0.80
CA GLN A 132 -15.84 -6.72 0.86
C GLN A 132 -14.81 -7.73 1.39
N SER A 133 -13.54 -7.60 1.00
CA SER A 133 -12.46 -8.42 1.56
C SER A 133 -12.26 -8.18 3.05
N SER A 134 -12.37 -6.93 3.51
CA SER A 134 -12.25 -6.60 4.94
C SER A 134 -13.36 -7.23 5.79
N ASP A 135 -14.58 -7.35 5.24
CA ASP A 135 -15.71 -7.95 5.95
C ASP A 135 -15.61 -9.49 5.99
N GLN A 136 -15.03 -10.12 4.98
CA GLN A 136 -14.80 -11.58 4.97
C GLN A 136 -13.80 -12.01 6.05
N VAL A 137 -12.74 -11.25 6.28
CA VAL A 137 -11.72 -11.54 7.31
C VAL A 137 -12.32 -11.49 8.72
N LYS A 138 -13.26 -10.56 8.97
CA LYS A 138 -14.01 -10.51 10.25
C LYS A 138 -14.85 -11.74 10.52
N MET A 139 -15.44 -12.34 9.48
CA MET A 139 -16.31 -13.53 9.65
C MET A 139 -15.53 -14.82 9.87
N SER A 140 -14.21 -14.79 9.64
CA SER A 140 -13.33 -15.96 9.73
C SER A 140 -12.34 -15.90 10.91
N SER A 141 -12.40 -14.83 11.71
CA SER A 141 -11.62 -14.62 12.95
C SER A 141 -12.52 -14.72 14.18
#